data_AF-A0A8H4W1J4-F1
#
_entry.id   AF-A0A8H4W1J4-F1
#
_cell.length_a   1.000
_cell.length_b   1.000
_cell.length_c   1.000
_cell.angle_alpha   90.00
_cell.angle_beta   90.00
_cell.angle_gamma   90.00
#
_symmetry.space_group_name_H-M   'P 1'
#
loop_
_entity.id
_entity.type
_entity.pdbx_description
1 polymer ?
#
loop_
_entity_poly.entity_id
_entity_poly.type
_entity_poly.pdbx_seq_one_letter_code
_entity_poly.pdbx_strand_id
1 'polypeptide(L)'
;MESNAAETRGKRKADAISPTREVTNLKVTCSKLLTEKGEIVTFVNAEDEQDSPISDEEEDEDEKDPENMSDDNEEEDSDEEMDAFERDFYGDFDDEEESMGPEETEVEQKEHSLGDQKLTFKIFLAEDEDHGDEFTRWMQTIRVHCSYERKEIGRGFGRYVQRDRIRDSFWRDMEEPCQELSQIAFELFDRYGRLRTELKNHPIQKGTGVWGSELDLGSFFVIEDLLIDKEWRRKAIGAKIVTYLIKKSRARSRDPQFSLVVPGWLTRDIESDILGKTKDEQREIRVRAVDNAVSFYRSLGFRRIGASSCFGLATDASHPARAILPTGDFDPAVEEPDVDEGPEHESSADWGVDQNRKSWRLELLKDRLPLHHATITLPDSDLARNVKGYTPIEELESDLETKRTRRNHGMMTVDISDNFSGFAPEAISCLAALRSLGNLSQIQCARLKFGCTCGLCIDGFLSPRMSFALLCRAEITHDMLNEDVEDGETWCMMHDDLITHVAPDIQRNFATNKSYRQGFANIFHHAATTLRNNRPPTILNVLNECMDASEWPPHTKNFLQRGGEPESVLRIMFENTKDQDEWAGDGMHMEVFEDQVKALPECRNDHEFGFAALACGMPKLTRLYG
;
A
#
# COMPACT_ATOMS: atom_id res chain seq x y z
N MET A 1 -18.98 -49.08 38.23
CA MET A 1 -19.75 -49.89 37.26
C MET A 1 -20.99 -49.08 36.96
N GLU A 2 -20.90 -48.26 35.92
CA GLU A 2 -21.65 -48.43 34.65
C GLU A 2 -23.01 -47.70 34.76
N SER A 3 -23.56 -46.98 33.78
CA SER A 3 -23.11 -46.39 32.53
C SER A 3 -24.36 -45.69 31.95
N ASN A 4 -24.19 -44.48 31.39
CA ASN A 4 -24.94 -43.82 30.30
C ASN A 4 -26.49 -43.75 30.31
N ALA A 5 -27.02 -42.53 30.19
CA ALA A 5 -27.59 -42.01 28.93
C ALA A 5 -27.94 -40.51 29.03
N ALA A 6 -27.79 -39.82 27.90
CA ALA A 6 -27.81 -38.38 27.70
C ALA A 6 -29.21 -37.82 27.38
N GLU A 7 -29.46 -36.55 27.72
CA GLU A 7 -30.44 -35.69 27.06
C GLU A 7 -30.03 -34.22 27.19
N THR A 8 -29.66 -33.60 26.07
CA THR A 8 -29.31 -32.17 25.92
C THR A 8 -30.53 -31.38 25.45
N ARG A 9 -30.89 -30.31 26.17
CA ARG A 9 -31.98 -29.40 25.83
C ARG A 9 -31.45 -28.04 25.36
N GLY A 10 -32.02 -27.58 24.26
CA GLY A 10 -31.56 -26.51 23.36
C GLY A 10 -31.30 -25.12 23.97
N LYS A 11 -30.31 -24.45 23.38
CA LYS A 11 -30.07 -23.01 23.46
C LYS A 11 -30.81 -22.32 22.32
N ARG A 12 -31.58 -21.28 22.65
CA ARG A 12 -32.26 -20.38 21.70
C ARG A 12 -31.22 -19.45 21.07
N LYS A 13 -31.21 -19.33 19.75
CA LYS A 13 -30.57 -18.23 19.02
C LYS A 13 -31.57 -17.08 18.90
N ALA A 14 -31.06 -15.86 19.01
CA ALA A 14 -31.80 -14.64 18.71
C ALA A 14 -31.61 -14.33 17.21
N ASP A 15 -32.71 -14.02 16.55
CA ASP A 15 -32.77 -13.67 15.13
C ASP A 15 -32.24 -12.24 14.91
N ALA A 16 -31.22 -12.12 14.05
CA ALA A 16 -30.88 -10.87 13.38
C ALA A 16 -31.40 -10.99 11.94
N ILE A 17 -32.30 -10.08 11.57
CA ILE A 17 -32.90 -9.97 10.25
C ILE A 17 -31.84 -9.38 9.32
N SER A 18 -31.35 -10.19 8.38
CA SER A 18 -30.57 -9.77 7.22
C SER A 18 -31.34 -10.23 5.98
N PRO A 19 -31.49 -9.41 4.93
CA PRO A 19 -32.17 -9.85 3.71
C PRO A 19 -31.19 -10.71 2.90
N THR A 20 -31.08 -11.98 3.24
CA THR A 20 -30.50 -13.00 2.35
C THR A 20 -31.49 -13.24 1.21
N ARG A 21 -31.10 -12.94 -0.03
CA ARG A 21 -31.71 -13.56 -1.20
C ARG A 21 -30.77 -14.63 -1.73
N GLU A 22 -31.30 -15.83 -1.84
CA GLU A 22 -30.65 -17.04 -2.29
C GLU A 22 -30.06 -16.84 -3.70
N VAL A 23 -28.74 -16.72 -3.80
CA VAL A 23 -28.01 -16.96 -5.04
C VAL A 23 -27.94 -18.47 -5.23
N THR A 24 -29.00 -19.05 -5.78
CA THR A 24 -28.97 -20.45 -6.25
C THR A 24 -29.44 -20.50 -7.70
N ASN A 25 -28.54 -21.03 -8.55
CA ASN A 25 -28.70 -21.34 -9.97
C ASN A 25 -28.30 -20.30 -11.04
N LEU A 26 -27.13 -19.68 -10.89
CA LEU A 26 -26.35 -19.24 -12.06
C LEU A 26 -25.11 -20.14 -12.19
N LYS A 27 -25.25 -21.23 -12.96
CA LYS A 27 -24.09 -21.96 -13.51
C LYS A 27 -23.52 -21.11 -14.65
N VAL A 28 -22.75 -20.08 -14.32
CA VAL A 28 -21.92 -19.38 -15.30
C VAL A 28 -20.67 -20.23 -15.51
N THR A 29 -20.61 -20.96 -16.62
CA THR A 29 -19.39 -21.65 -17.06
C THR A 29 -18.40 -20.63 -17.62
N CYS A 30 -17.57 -20.05 -16.75
CA CYS A 30 -16.29 -19.45 -17.16
C CYS A 30 -15.24 -20.55 -17.54
N SER A 31 -15.68 -21.81 -17.58
CA SER A 31 -14.84 -23.02 -17.75
C SER A 31 -14.52 -23.40 -19.21
N LYS A 32 -14.88 -22.60 -20.22
CA LYS A 32 -14.57 -22.95 -21.63
C LYS A 32 -13.11 -22.70 -22.05
N LEU A 33 -12.24 -22.23 -21.16
CA LEU A 33 -10.90 -21.74 -21.54
C LEU A 33 -9.70 -22.63 -21.17
N LEU A 34 -9.88 -23.81 -20.55
CA LEU A 34 -8.73 -24.66 -20.15
C LEU A 34 -8.70 -26.09 -20.72
N THR A 35 -9.55 -26.43 -21.69
CA THR A 35 -9.42 -27.69 -22.42
C THR A 35 -9.54 -27.47 -23.92
N GLU A 36 -8.47 -26.98 -24.54
CA GLU A 36 -7.97 -27.53 -25.81
C GLU A 36 -6.52 -27.06 -26.02
N LYS A 37 -5.59 -28.01 -25.85
CA LYS A 37 -4.13 -27.94 -26.07
C LYS A 37 -3.28 -27.32 -24.96
N GLY A 38 -3.03 -28.16 -23.95
CA GLY A 38 -1.77 -28.10 -23.23
C GLY A 38 -0.61 -28.48 -24.15
N GLU A 39 0.00 -27.49 -24.78
CA GLU A 39 1.36 -27.59 -25.33
C GLU A 39 2.11 -26.31 -24.97
N ILE A 40 3.20 -26.48 -24.22
CA ILE A 40 4.24 -25.46 -24.05
C ILE A 40 4.86 -25.28 -25.43
N VAL A 41 4.53 -24.18 -26.12
CA VAL A 41 5.20 -23.82 -27.37
C VAL A 41 6.39 -22.93 -27.06
N THR A 42 7.57 -23.54 -27.05
CA THR A 42 8.85 -22.85 -27.22
C THR A 42 8.89 -22.23 -28.61
N PHE A 43 9.03 -20.91 -28.73
CA PHE A 43 9.27 -20.27 -30.03
C PHE A 43 10.76 -19.98 -30.23
N VAL A 44 11.27 -20.58 -31.31
CA VAL A 44 12.60 -20.37 -31.88
C VAL A 44 12.48 -19.25 -32.92
N ASN A 45 13.45 -18.34 -32.92
CA ASN A 45 13.58 -17.25 -33.91
C ASN A 45 13.61 -17.79 -35.34
N ALA A 46 12.93 -17.09 -36.25
CA ALA A 46 13.16 -17.19 -37.68
C ALA A 46 13.25 -15.79 -38.29
N GLU A 47 14.36 -15.57 -38.99
CA GLU A 47 14.79 -14.34 -39.66
C GLU A 47 14.09 -14.14 -41.02
N ASP A 48 13.94 -12.85 -41.36
CA ASP A 48 14.22 -12.18 -42.63
C ASP A 48 13.36 -12.28 -43.91
N GLU A 49 13.39 -11.10 -44.58
CA GLU A 49 13.09 -10.70 -45.97
C GLU A 49 11.64 -10.23 -46.28
N GLN A 50 11.37 -9.07 -46.92
CA GLN A 50 12.18 -8.24 -47.83
C GLN A 50 11.57 -6.83 -48.06
N ASP A 51 12.45 -5.87 -48.37
CA ASP A 51 12.30 -4.45 -48.70
C ASP A 51 11.40 -4.07 -49.90
N SER A 52 10.95 -2.80 -49.95
CA SER A 52 11.28 -1.74 -50.96
C SER A 52 10.16 -0.65 -51.05
N PRO A 53 10.35 0.56 -51.67
CA PRO A 53 11.04 1.73 -51.09
C PRO A 53 10.32 3.10 -51.38
N ILE A 54 10.96 4.23 -50.96
CA ILE A 54 10.79 5.63 -51.46
C ILE A 54 9.57 6.40 -50.88
N SER A 55 9.59 7.68 -50.48
CA SER A 55 10.42 8.87 -50.78
C SER A 55 10.42 9.87 -49.63
N ASP A 56 11.54 10.59 -49.50
CA ASP A 56 11.71 11.86 -48.80
C ASP A 56 10.90 12.97 -49.47
N GLU A 57 10.08 13.71 -48.71
CA GLU A 57 9.79 15.13 -48.97
C GLU A 57 9.70 15.87 -47.63
N GLU A 58 10.68 16.74 -47.40
CA GLU A 58 10.75 17.74 -46.36
C GLU A 58 9.74 18.86 -46.66
N GLU A 59 8.89 19.23 -45.69
CA GLU A 59 8.32 20.58 -45.62
C GLU A 59 8.28 21.03 -44.15
N ASP A 60 9.18 21.96 -43.83
CA ASP A 60 9.19 22.82 -42.64
C ASP A 60 8.00 23.78 -42.67
N GLU A 61 7.22 23.93 -41.59
CA GLU A 61 6.59 25.21 -41.22
C GLU A 61 6.35 25.27 -39.68
N ASP A 62 7.27 25.95 -39.00
CA ASP A 62 7.11 26.89 -37.88
C ASP A 62 5.87 26.80 -36.95
N GLU A 63 6.02 26.14 -35.80
CA GLU A 63 5.21 26.44 -34.61
C GLU A 63 5.98 27.26 -33.57
N LYS A 64 5.32 28.34 -33.14
CA LYS A 64 5.81 29.35 -32.22
C LYS A 64 5.78 28.85 -30.78
N ASP A 65 6.94 28.96 -30.15
CA ASP A 65 7.20 29.02 -28.71
C ASP A 65 6.19 29.91 -27.96
N PRO A 66 5.75 29.50 -26.75
CA PRO A 66 6.25 30.24 -25.60
C PRO A 66 6.63 29.39 -24.38
N GLU A 67 7.85 29.68 -23.90
CA GLU A 67 8.25 29.90 -22.50
C GLU A 67 8.51 28.66 -21.64
N ASN A 68 9.69 28.09 -21.86
CA ASN A 68 10.81 28.08 -20.90
C ASN A 68 10.43 28.13 -19.40
N MET A 69 10.26 26.96 -18.79
CA MET A 69 10.52 26.75 -17.35
C MET A 69 11.72 25.82 -17.25
N SER A 70 12.79 26.36 -16.70
CA SER A 70 14.12 25.77 -16.57
C SER A 70 14.11 24.46 -15.78
N ASP A 71 14.87 23.50 -16.29
CA ASP A 71 15.47 22.37 -15.57
C ASP A 71 16.24 22.88 -14.35
N ASP A 72 15.80 22.47 -13.16
CA ASP A 72 16.66 22.41 -11.99
C ASP A 72 17.04 20.93 -11.80
N ASN A 73 18.18 20.55 -12.40
CA ASN A 73 18.94 19.37 -12.00
C ASN A 73 19.64 19.73 -10.69
N GLU A 74 19.04 19.37 -9.56
CA GLU A 74 19.76 19.30 -8.29
C GLU A 74 20.40 17.90 -8.21
N GLU A 75 21.72 17.87 -8.39
CA GLU A 75 22.54 16.71 -8.04
C GLU A 75 22.47 16.56 -6.51
N GLU A 76 21.83 15.48 -6.05
CA GLU A 76 21.64 15.13 -4.64
C GLU A 76 23.00 14.79 -3.99
N ASP A 77 23.57 15.75 -3.26
CA ASP A 77 24.64 15.50 -2.28
C ASP A 77 24.05 14.71 -1.09
N SER A 78 24.45 13.44 -0.98
CA SER A 78 23.87 12.45 -0.04
C SER A 78 24.01 12.79 1.45
N ASP A 79 24.87 13.74 1.80
CA ASP A 79 25.11 14.16 3.18
C ASP A 79 24.24 15.36 3.59
N GLU A 80 23.71 16.12 2.62
CA GLU A 80 22.75 17.19 2.88
C GLU A 80 21.32 16.65 3.09
N GLU A 81 20.98 15.48 2.54
CA GLU A 81 19.69 14.82 2.75
C GLU A 81 19.46 14.41 4.22
N MET A 82 20.51 14.00 4.95
CA MET A 82 20.34 13.59 6.36
C MET A 82 20.04 14.79 7.27
N ASP A 83 20.67 15.94 7.02
CA ASP A 83 20.45 17.19 7.76
C ASP A 83 19.16 17.91 7.31
N ALA A 84 18.76 17.81 6.03
CA ALA A 84 17.49 18.32 5.54
C ALA A 84 16.31 17.47 6.04
N PHE A 85 16.44 16.14 6.01
CA PHE A 85 15.47 15.22 6.60
C PHE A 85 15.27 15.51 8.09
N GLU A 86 16.32 15.81 8.86
CA GLU A 86 16.21 16.09 10.29
C GLU A 86 15.81 17.53 10.67
N ARG A 87 16.17 18.53 9.85
CA ARG A 87 15.70 19.92 10.05
C ARG A 87 14.21 20.04 9.75
N ASP A 88 13.69 19.27 8.80
CA ASP A 88 12.26 19.13 8.55
C ASP A 88 11.57 18.16 9.54
N PHE A 89 12.28 17.21 10.14
CA PHE A 89 11.73 16.27 11.14
C PHE A 89 11.54 16.89 12.54
N TYR A 90 12.26 17.97 12.88
CA TYR A 90 12.19 18.60 14.21
C TYR A 90 12.25 20.15 14.24
N GLY A 91 12.20 20.81 13.09
CA GLY A 91 12.20 22.28 12.99
C GLY A 91 10.79 22.86 12.99
N ASP A 92 10.49 23.71 13.98
CA ASP A 92 9.27 24.53 14.13
C ASP A 92 7.94 23.78 14.20
N PHE A 93 7.73 23.03 15.30
CA PHE A 93 6.43 23.11 15.97
C PHE A 93 6.48 24.33 16.89
N ASP A 94 6.21 25.50 16.30
CA ASP A 94 5.76 26.64 17.08
C ASP A 94 4.47 26.21 17.82
N ASP A 95 4.42 26.51 19.11
CA ASP A 95 3.29 26.23 20.01
C ASP A 95 2.00 26.86 19.46
N GLU A 96 1.29 26.16 18.57
CA GLU A 96 -0.13 26.43 18.35
C GLU A 96 -0.85 25.97 19.63
N GLU A 97 -1.16 26.98 20.45
CA GLU A 97 -2.30 27.11 21.37
C GLU A 97 -2.94 25.76 21.74
N GLU A 98 -2.85 25.33 23.01
CA GLU A 98 -3.55 24.16 23.57
C GLU A 98 -4.95 24.00 22.94
N SER A 99 -5.00 23.27 21.82
CA SER A 99 -6.23 22.98 21.13
C SER A 99 -7.00 22.16 22.14
N MET A 100 -8.09 22.74 22.64
CA MET A 100 -9.00 22.08 23.57
C MET A 100 -9.51 20.86 22.83
N GLY A 101 -8.77 19.75 22.96
CA GLY A 101 -9.09 18.51 22.30
C GLY A 101 -10.47 18.03 22.71
N PRO A 102 -10.99 17.01 22.02
CA PRO A 102 -12.38 16.59 22.13
C PRO A 102 -12.74 16.26 23.59
N GLU A 103 -14.02 16.44 23.96
CA GLU A 103 -14.49 16.23 25.33
C GLU A 103 -14.09 14.83 25.85
N GLU A 104 -13.11 14.80 26.75
CA GLU A 104 -12.66 13.55 27.37
C GLU A 104 -13.69 13.05 28.38
N THR A 105 -14.27 11.88 28.14
CA THR A 105 -15.13 11.25 29.14
C THR A 105 -14.30 10.38 30.09
N GLU A 106 -14.15 10.82 31.35
CA GLU A 106 -13.51 10.01 32.41
C GLU A 106 -14.36 8.75 32.65
N VAL A 107 -13.77 7.59 32.40
CA VAL A 107 -14.48 6.30 32.50
C VAL A 107 -14.01 5.46 33.68
N GLU A 108 -12.77 5.62 34.13
CA GLU A 108 -12.22 4.88 35.26
C GLU A 108 -11.20 5.71 36.03
N GLN A 109 -11.22 5.60 37.37
CA GLN A 109 -10.20 6.15 38.25
C GLN A 109 -9.59 5.02 39.10
N LYS A 110 -8.26 4.99 39.21
CA LYS A 110 -7.52 3.99 40.00
C LYS A 110 -6.48 4.66 40.87
N GLU A 111 -6.42 4.24 42.13
CA GLU A 111 -5.44 4.76 43.08
C GLU A 111 -4.31 3.75 43.30
N HIS A 112 -3.08 4.25 43.45
CA HIS A 112 -1.92 3.42 43.74
C HIS A 112 -0.99 4.08 44.75
N SER A 113 -0.47 3.28 45.69
CA SER A 113 0.51 3.75 46.67
C SER A 113 1.93 3.47 46.19
N LEU A 114 2.76 4.50 46.16
CA LEU A 114 4.20 4.42 45.92
C LEU A 114 4.93 4.90 47.18
N GLY A 115 5.25 3.97 48.09
CA GLY A 115 5.66 4.33 49.44
C GLY A 115 4.54 5.08 50.16
N ASP A 116 4.85 6.27 50.70
CA ASP A 116 3.86 7.15 51.36
C ASP A 116 3.09 8.04 50.37
N GLN A 117 3.46 8.03 49.09
CA GLN A 117 2.83 8.86 48.06
C GLN A 117 1.63 8.15 47.44
N LYS A 118 0.50 8.85 47.35
CA LYS A 118 -0.74 8.34 46.73
C LYS A 118 -0.90 8.91 45.32
N LEU A 119 -0.78 8.05 44.32
CA LEU A 119 -0.94 8.38 42.90
C LEU A 119 -2.36 8.08 42.45
N THR A 120 -2.92 8.96 41.62
CA THR A 120 -4.23 8.78 40.99
C THR A 120 -4.04 8.63 39.49
N PHE A 121 -4.60 7.55 38.93
CA PHE A 121 -4.65 7.31 37.49
C PHE A 121 -6.08 7.48 37.01
N LYS A 122 -6.28 8.38 36.05
CA LYS A 122 -7.55 8.60 35.37
C LYS A 122 -7.46 8.07 33.96
N ILE A 123 -8.48 7.35 33.53
CA ILE A 123 -8.56 6.74 32.20
C ILE A 123 -9.74 7.37 31.48
N PHE A 124 -9.49 7.89 30.29
CA PHE A 124 -10.46 8.57 29.45
C PHE A 124 -10.66 7.82 28.15
N LEU A 125 -11.89 7.91 27.62
CA LEU A 125 -12.17 7.62 26.21
C LEU A 125 -12.53 8.95 25.58
N ALA A 126 -11.85 9.27 24.47
CA ALA A 126 -12.22 10.38 23.61
C ALA A 126 -12.81 9.80 22.33
N GLU A 127 -13.93 10.37 21.91
CA GLU A 127 -14.39 10.26 20.53
C GLU A 127 -13.75 11.44 19.81
N ASP A 128 -13.03 11.19 18.71
CA ASP A 128 -12.38 12.24 17.94
C ASP A 128 -13.46 13.00 17.13
N GLU A 129 -14.36 13.71 17.83
CA GLU A 129 -15.52 14.41 17.26
C GLU A 129 -15.11 15.62 16.40
N ASP A 130 -13.92 16.19 16.64
CA ASP A 130 -13.42 17.38 15.95
C ASP A 130 -13.12 17.14 14.45
N HIS A 131 -12.96 15.88 14.04
CA HIS A 131 -12.75 15.49 12.63
C HIS A 131 -14.00 14.86 11.99
N GLY A 132 -15.16 14.95 12.64
CA GLY A 132 -16.43 14.40 12.13
C GLY A 132 -16.54 12.87 12.22
N ASP A 133 -17.61 12.33 11.64
CA ASP A 133 -17.99 10.91 11.65
C ASP A 133 -16.96 9.96 10.99
N GLU A 134 -15.88 10.48 10.39
CA GLU A 134 -14.95 9.72 9.54
C GLU A 134 -14.03 8.80 10.35
N PHE A 135 -13.34 9.33 11.36
CA PHE A 135 -12.42 8.53 12.19
C PHE A 135 -13.13 7.67 13.23
N THR A 136 -14.25 8.15 13.79
CA THR A 136 -14.98 7.44 14.86
C THR A 136 -15.52 6.07 14.40
N ARG A 137 -15.65 5.85 13.08
CA ARG A 137 -16.08 4.58 12.50
C ARG A 137 -15.05 3.46 12.67
N TRP A 138 -13.77 3.76 12.72
CA TRP A 138 -12.71 2.74 12.72
C TRP A 138 -11.65 2.95 13.79
N MET A 139 -11.54 4.15 14.37
CA MET A 139 -10.56 4.50 15.38
C MET A 139 -11.21 4.89 16.72
N GLN A 140 -10.52 4.64 17.83
CA GLN A 140 -10.91 5.16 19.14
C GLN A 140 -9.70 5.52 20.00
N THR A 141 -9.76 6.71 20.60
CA THR A 141 -8.70 7.26 21.42
C THR A 141 -8.82 6.87 22.89
N ILE A 142 -7.70 6.52 23.51
CA ILE A 142 -7.58 6.18 24.93
C ILE A 142 -6.47 7.00 25.56
N ARG A 143 -6.81 7.75 26.62
CA ARG A 143 -5.85 8.55 27.40
C ARG A 143 -5.77 8.04 28.83
N VAL A 144 -4.57 8.11 29.41
CA VAL A 144 -4.33 7.78 30.83
C VAL A 144 -3.50 8.87 31.46
N HIS A 145 -4.06 9.60 32.41
CA HIS A 145 -3.36 10.66 33.16
C HIS A 145 -3.02 10.17 34.56
N CYS A 146 -1.80 10.46 35.01
CA CYS A 146 -1.31 10.14 36.35
C CYS A 146 -1.06 11.44 37.11
N SER A 147 -1.66 11.57 38.30
CA SER A 147 -1.53 12.76 39.14
C SER A 147 -1.07 12.42 40.56
N TYR A 148 -0.27 13.31 41.14
CA TYR A 148 0.10 13.33 42.56
C TYR A 148 -0.31 14.68 43.15
N GLU A 149 -1.01 14.69 44.28
CA GLU A 149 -1.51 15.92 44.93
C GLU A 149 -2.26 16.88 43.96
N ARG A 150 -3.01 16.31 43.00
CA ARG A 150 -3.75 17.01 41.93
C ARG A 150 -2.88 17.66 40.84
N LYS A 151 -1.56 17.53 40.89
CA LYS A 151 -0.67 17.88 39.78
C LYS A 151 -0.50 16.67 38.87
N GLU A 152 -0.68 16.84 37.56
CA GLU A 152 -0.32 15.82 36.57
C GLU A 152 1.20 15.64 36.55
N ILE A 153 1.65 14.40 36.63
CA ILE A 153 3.08 14.01 36.68
C ILE A 153 3.45 13.05 35.55
N GLY A 154 2.47 12.67 34.74
CA GLY A 154 2.68 11.85 33.56
C GLY A 154 1.36 11.52 32.88
N ARG A 155 1.44 11.30 31.58
CA ARG A 155 0.30 10.96 30.71
C ARG A 155 0.74 9.97 29.65
N GLY A 156 -0.22 9.25 29.09
CA GLY A 156 0.01 8.46 27.89
C GLY A 156 -1.25 8.38 27.04
N PHE A 157 -1.01 8.26 25.75
CA PHE A 157 -2.01 8.33 24.70
C PHE A 157 -1.86 7.13 23.77
N GLY A 158 -2.98 6.57 23.32
CA GLY A 158 -2.97 5.54 22.29
C GLY A 158 -4.30 5.36 21.58
N ARG A 159 -4.24 4.75 20.40
CA ARG A 159 -5.36 4.62 19.45
C ARG A 159 -5.66 3.16 19.17
N TYR A 160 -6.93 2.77 19.33
CA TYR A 160 -7.43 1.47 18.91
C TYR A 160 -7.90 1.56 17.46
N VAL A 161 -7.39 0.69 16.60
CA VAL A 161 -7.63 0.71 15.15
C VAL A 161 -8.36 -0.56 14.71
N GLN A 162 -9.58 -0.40 14.20
CA GLN A 162 -10.37 -1.44 13.54
C GLN A 162 -10.00 -1.52 12.06
N ARG A 163 -8.79 -2.03 11.78
CA ARG A 163 -8.23 -2.12 10.42
C ARG A 163 -9.19 -2.69 9.39
N ASP A 164 -9.97 -3.71 9.72
CA ASP A 164 -10.87 -4.36 8.77
C ASP A 164 -11.93 -3.41 8.17
N ARG A 165 -12.17 -2.25 8.79
CA ARG A 165 -13.09 -1.22 8.28
C ARG A 165 -12.47 -0.24 7.27
N ILE A 166 -11.15 -0.26 7.13
CA ILE A 166 -10.37 0.68 6.31
C ILE A 166 -9.41 -0.05 5.38
N ARG A 167 -9.60 -1.35 5.12
CA ARG A 167 -8.63 -2.14 4.35
C ARG A 167 -8.41 -1.64 2.93
N ASP A 168 -9.46 -1.17 2.26
CA ASP A 168 -9.41 -0.72 0.87
C ASP A 168 -8.73 0.65 0.69
N SER A 169 -8.54 1.39 1.78
CA SER A 169 -7.86 2.69 1.85
C SER A 169 -6.88 2.81 3.01
N PHE A 170 -6.29 1.69 3.45
CA PHE A 170 -5.61 1.60 4.75
C PHE A 170 -4.50 2.64 4.93
N TRP A 171 -3.63 2.84 3.93
CA TRP A 171 -2.58 3.86 4.02
C TRP A 171 -3.15 5.26 4.13
N ARG A 172 -4.07 5.64 3.24
CA ARG A 172 -4.70 6.98 3.26
C ARG A 172 -5.39 7.26 4.60
N ASP A 173 -6.13 6.30 5.13
CA ASP A 173 -6.89 6.49 6.37
C ASP A 173 -5.98 6.52 7.61
N MET A 174 -4.82 5.85 7.57
CA MET A 174 -3.83 5.85 8.67
C MET A 174 -2.84 7.01 8.61
N GLU A 175 -2.64 7.62 7.43
CA GLU A 175 -1.75 8.76 7.21
C GLU A 175 -2.29 10.03 7.87
N GLU A 176 -3.59 10.30 7.69
CA GLU A 176 -4.24 11.56 8.05
C GLU A 176 -4.27 11.87 9.57
N PRO A 177 -4.49 10.91 10.49
CA PRO A 177 -4.75 11.26 11.88
C PRO A 177 -3.52 11.70 12.69
N CYS A 178 -2.35 11.10 12.47
CA CYS A 178 -1.09 11.46 13.12
C CYS A 178 0.14 10.78 12.49
N GLN A 179 1.32 11.34 12.77
CA GLN A 179 2.60 10.87 12.25
C GLN A 179 2.94 9.43 12.68
N GLU A 180 2.62 9.03 13.91
CA GLU A 180 2.92 7.69 14.43
C GLU A 180 2.08 6.61 13.73
N LEU A 181 0.80 6.89 13.43
CA LEU A 181 -0.03 5.99 12.65
C LEU A 181 0.46 5.90 11.22
N SER A 182 0.81 7.03 10.60
CA SER A 182 1.41 7.11 9.27
C SER A 182 2.69 6.25 9.19
N GLN A 183 3.62 6.44 10.13
CA GLN A 183 4.86 5.68 10.19
C GLN A 183 4.62 4.18 10.33
N ILE A 184 3.74 3.75 11.24
CA ILE A 184 3.39 2.34 11.40
C ILE A 184 2.77 1.77 10.12
N ALA A 185 1.86 2.52 9.49
CA ALA A 185 1.18 2.10 8.28
C ALA A 185 2.18 1.86 7.14
N PHE A 186 3.10 2.79 6.94
CA PHE A 186 4.06 2.75 5.85
C PHE A 186 5.26 1.84 6.11
N GLU A 187 5.73 1.68 7.35
CA GLU A 187 6.87 0.80 7.66
C GLU A 187 6.47 -0.68 7.74
N LEU A 188 5.31 -1.00 8.34
CA LEU A 188 4.92 -2.39 8.59
C LEU A 188 4.04 -2.97 7.51
N PHE A 189 3.11 -2.18 6.99
CA PHE A 189 2.02 -2.71 6.19
C PHE A 189 2.13 -2.32 4.71
N ASP A 190 1.51 -3.12 3.85
CA ASP A 190 1.17 -2.73 2.50
C ASP A 190 -0.07 -1.81 2.50
N ARG A 191 -0.46 -1.34 1.30
CA ARG A 191 -1.60 -0.42 1.13
C ARG A 191 -2.95 -0.98 1.57
N TYR A 192 -3.03 -2.28 1.88
CA TYR A 192 -4.22 -2.98 2.36
C TYR A 192 -4.13 -3.41 3.83
N GLY A 193 -3.10 -2.94 4.55
CA GLY A 193 -2.93 -3.22 5.98
C GLY A 193 -2.40 -4.63 6.27
N ARG A 194 -1.79 -5.32 5.29
CA ARG A 194 -1.14 -6.61 5.48
C ARG A 194 0.35 -6.42 5.75
N LEU A 195 0.95 -7.26 6.58
CA LEU A 195 2.36 -7.14 6.91
C LEU A 195 3.20 -7.34 5.63
N ARG A 196 4.14 -6.44 5.40
CA ARG A 196 5.06 -6.44 4.26
C ARG A 196 5.80 -7.77 4.12
N THR A 197 5.96 -8.21 2.88
CA THR A 197 6.53 -9.54 2.57
C THR A 197 7.99 -9.65 3.02
N GLU A 198 8.74 -8.56 2.97
CA GLU A 198 10.14 -8.46 3.38
C GLU A 198 10.27 -8.76 4.88
N LEU A 199 9.33 -8.28 5.69
CA LEU A 199 9.27 -8.50 7.14
C LEU A 199 8.85 -9.94 7.50
N LYS A 200 8.30 -10.70 6.54
CA LYS A 200 7.94 -12.11 6.71
C LYS A 200 9.07 -13.05 6.28
N ASN A 201 9.62 -12.80 5.10
CA ASN A 201 10.35 -13.82 4.34
C ASN A 201 11.82 -13.47 4.09
N HIS A 202 12.19 -12.19 4.10
CA HIS A 202 13.54 -11.77 3.73
C HIS A 202 14.59 -12.38 4.67
N PRO A 203 15.79 -12.76 4.17
CA PRO A 203 16.82 -13.37 5.01
C PRO A 203 17.20 -12.55 6.24
N ILE A 204 17.17 -11.22 6.13
CA ILE A 204 17.59 -10.28 7.19
C ILE A 204 16.42 -9.41 7.68
N GLN A 205 15.52 -8.95 6.80
CA GLN A 205 14.51 -7.92 7.12
C GLN A 205 13.40 -8.49 8.01
N LYS A 206 13.22 -9.82 8.03
CA LYS A 206 12.31 -10.49 8.97
C LYS A 206 12.78 -10.46 10.43
N GLY A 207 14.00 -9.97 10.69
CA GLY A 207 14.57 -9.89 12.03
C GLY A 207 14.57 -11.24 12.74
N THR A 208 13.91 -11.33 13.90
CA THR A 208 13.78 -12.59 14.64
C THR A 208 12.89 -13.64 13.95
N GLY A 209 12.09 -13.24 12.96
CA GLY A 209 11.19 -14.14 12.21
C GLY A 209 10.02 -14.70 13.01
N VAL A 210 9.73 -14.14 14.20
CA VAL A 210 8.58 -14.56 15.03
C VAL A 210 7.29 -13.85 14.68
N TRP A 211 7.36 -12.84 13.82
CA TRP A 211 6.23 -12.06 13.32
C TRP A 211 5.96 -12.46 11.88
N GLY A 212 4.69 -12.68 11.54
CA GLY A 212 4.27 -13.18 10.25
C GLY A 212 2.84 -12.76 9.88
N SER A 213 2.16 -13.61 9.10
CA SER A 213 0.82 -13.34 8.58
C SER A 213 -0.26 -13.17 9.65
N GLU A 214 0.01 -13.50 10.92
CA GLU A 214 -0.88 -13.16 12.03
C GLU A 214 -1.10 -11.65 12.17
N LEU A 215 -0.14 -10.83 11.73
CA LEU A 215 -0.28 -9.37 11.69
C LEU A 215 -1.17 -8.90 10.53
N ASP A 216 -1.55 -9.74 9.56
CA ASP A 216 -2.39 -9.32 8.43
C ASP A 216 -3.86 -9.07 8.82
N LEU A 217 -4.33 -9.63 9.95
CA LEU A 217 -5.75 -9.72 10.29
C LEU A 217 -6.09 -9.12 11.66
N GLY A 218 -7.31 -8.59 11.78
CA GLY A 218 -7.87 -8.10 13.04
C GLY A 218 -7.41 -6.69 13.41
N SER A 219 -7.89 -6.20 14.56
CA SER A 219 -7.56 -4.88 15.09
C SER A 219 -6.24 -4.87 15.85
N PHE A 220 -5.66 -3.68 15.99
CA PHE A 220 -4.47 -3.45 16.79
C PHE A 220 -4.62 -2.16 17.62
N PHE A 221 -3.72 -1.99 18.59
CA PHE A 221 -3.69 -0.80 19.44
C PHE A 221 -2.31 -0.13 19.32
N VAL A 222 -2.27 1.14 18.97
CA VAL A 222 -1.04 1.92 18.87
C VAL A 222 -0.85 2.75 20.12
N ILE A 223 0.33 2.69 20.72
CA ILE A 223 0.77 3.64 21.74
C ILE A 223 1.54 4.73 21.00
N GLU A 224 1.06 5.96 21.08
CA GLU A 224 1.61 7.11 20.34
C GLU A 224 2.49 7.94 21.28
N ASP A 225 1.94 8.45 22.40
CA ASP A 225 2.72 9.24 23.35
C ASP A 225 2.81 8.61 24.77
N LEU A 226 3.95 8.86 25.42
CA LEU A 226 4.14 8.59 26.84
C LEU A 226 5.08 9.64 27.43
N LEU A 227 4.54 10.48 28.31
CA LEU A 227 5.30 11.52 28.99
C LEU A 227 5.32 11.25 30.49
N ILE A 228 6.51 11.28 31.10
CA ILE A 228 6.70 11.24 32.56
C ILE A 228 7.63 12.38 32.97
N ASP A 229 7.20 13.20 33.93
CA ASP A 229 8.00 14.26 34.52
C ASP A 229 9.37 13.74 34.98
N LYS A 230 10.45 14.48 34.68
CA LYS A 230 11.85 14.06 34.93
C LYS A 230 12.06 13.55 36.38
N GLU A 231 11.46 14.20 37.38
CA GLU A 231 11.55 13.85 38.81
C GLU A 231 10.79 12.57 39.23
N TRP A 232 9.87 12.13 38.37
CA TRP A 232 9.00 10.97 38.60
C TRP A 232 9.41 9.75 37.76
N ARG A 233 10.43 9.89 36.90
CA ARG A 233 11.02 8.78 36.14
C ARG A 233 11.62 7.72 37.06
N ARG A 234 11.76 6.51 36.53
CA ARG A 234 12.30 5.32 37.24
C ARG A 234 11.51 4.86 38.48
N LYS A 235 10.27 5.34 38.65
CA LYS A 235 9.33 4.93 39.71
C LYS A 235 8.22 3.98 39.22
N ALA A 236 8.43 3.31 38.08
CA ALA A 236 7.48 2.41 37.41
C ALA A 236 6.12 3.04 37.02
N ILE A 237 6.04 4.38 36.95
CA ILE A 237 4.81 5.10 36.55
C ILE A 237 4.50 4.87 35.07
N GLY A 238 5.47 5.04 34.17
CA GLY A 238 5.27 4.78 32.73
C GLY A 238 4.80 3.35 32.44
N ALA A 239 5.39 2.36 33.11
CA ALA A 239 4.96 0.96 33.01
C ALA A 239 3.48 0.76 33.40
N LYS A 240 3.01 1.49 34.42
CA LYS A 240 1.59 1.45 34.83
C LYS A 240 0.68 2.12 33.83
N ILE A 241 1.08 3.27 33.27
CA ILE A 241 0.32 3.98 32.23
C ILE A 241 0.14 3.06 31.02
N VAL A 242 1.22 2.49 30.48
CA VAL A 242 1.17 1.52 29.37
C VAL A 242 0.28 0.31 29.70
N THR A 243 0.39 -0.21 30.93
CA THR A 243 -0.48 -1.31 31.38
C THR A 243 -1.96 -0.93 31.38
N TYR A 244 -2.31 0.31 31.76
CA TYR A 244 -3.70 0.77 31.75
C TYR A 244 -4.21 1.03 30.33
N LEU A 245 -3.39 1.61 29.46
CA LEU A 245 -3.71 1.76 28.03
C LEU A 245 -4.05 0.41 27.39
N ILE A 246 -3.17 -0.58 27.51
CA ILE A 246 -3.37 -1.93 26.95
C ILE A 246 -4.58 -2.63 27.58
N LYS A 247 -4.79 -2.50 28.89
CA LYS A 247 -5.98 -3.10 29.52
C LYS A 247 -7.27 -2.45 29.03
N LYS A 248 -7.27 -1.15 28.80
CA LYS A 248 -8.46 -0.43 28.35
C LYS A 248 -8.75 -0.66 26.87
N SER A 249 -7.72 -0.81 26.05
CA SER A 249 -7.86 -1.16 24.63
C SER A 249 -8.49 -2.54 24.44
N ARG A 250 -8.37 -3.45 25.41
CA ARG A 250 -9.01 -4.78 25.44
C ARG A 250 -10.35 -4.84 26.17
N ALA A 251 -10.89 -3.70 26.58
CA ALA A 251 -12.17 -3.66 27.30
C ALA A 251 -13.36 -3.58 26.31
N ARG A 252 -14.54 -4.01 26.77
CA ARG A 252 -15.80 -4.02 26.00
C ARG A 252 -15.71 -4.92 24.77
N SER A 253 -16.11 -4.45 23.59
CA SER A 253 -16.12 -5.18 22.32
C SER A 253 -14.79 -5.08 21.56
N ARG A 254 -13.76 -4.47 22.14
CA ARG A 254 -12.45 -4.31 21.51
C ARG A 254 -11.56 -5.50 21.85
N ASP A 255 -10.92 -6.06 20.83
CA ASP A 255 -10.03 -7.21 20.96
C ASP A 255 -8.79 -7.06 20.05
N PRO A 256 -7.90 -6.08 20.35
CA PRO A 256 -6.70 -5.89 19.56
C PRO A 256 -5.79 -7.11 19.69
N GLN A 257 -5.43 -7.71 18.57
CA GLN A 257 -4.54 -8.89 18.53
C GLN A 257 -3.11 -8.52 18.93
N PHE A 258 -2.72 -7.26 18.66
CA PHE A 258 -1.40 -6.72 18.94
C PHE A 258 -1.48 -5.32 19.50
N SER A 259 -0.48 -4.94 20.30
CA SER A 259 -0.19 -3.54 20.61
C SER A 259 1.11 -3.15 19.93
N LEU A 260 1.11 -2.03 19.23
CA LEU A 260 2.22 -1.51 18.44
C LEU A 260 2.73 -0.21 19.05
N VAL A 261 4.01 0.07 18.86
CA VAL A 261 4.66 1.32 19.25
C VAL A 261 5.90 1.55 18.40
N VAL A 262 6.22 2.81 18.14
CA VAL A 262 7.52 3.23 17.63
C VAL A 262 8.32 3.81 18.81
N PRO A 263 9.31 3.10 19.35
CA PRO A 263 10.13 3.64 20.44
C PRO A 263 10.93 4.85 19.95
N GLY A 264 10.68 6.01 20.56
CA GLY A 264 11.38 7.24 20.24
C GLY A 264 11.47 8.16 21.45
N TRP A 265 11.61 9.45 21.19
CA TRP A 265 11.62 10.50 22.21
C TRP A 265 10.69 11.62 21.79
N LEU A 266 10.24 12.41 22.77
CA LEU A 266 9.54 13.65 22.50
C LEU A 266 10.58 14.77 22.38
N THR A 267 10.48 15.65 21.38
CA THR A 267 11.46 16.74 21.16
C THR A 267 11.71 17.55 22.44
N ARG A 268 10.62 17.96 23.11
CA ARG A 268 10.63 18.65 24.41
C ARG A 268 11.40 17.93 25.53
N ASP A 269 11.57 16.61 25.46
CA ASP A 269 12.28 15.85 26.49
C ASP A 269 13.80 16.03 26.42
N ILE A 270 14.33 16.27 25.22
CA ILE A 270 15.77 16.35 24.95
C ILE A 270 16.22 17.74 24.46
N GLU A 271 15.29 18.64 24.14
CA GLU A 271 15.58 19.99 23.67
C GLU A 271 16.56 20.75 24.58
N SER A 272 16.33 20.69 25.90
CA SER A 272 17.23 21.29 26.90
C SER A 272 18.64 20.71 26.88
N ASP A 273 18.78 19.45 26.45
CA ASP A 273 20.02 18.69 26.50
C ASP A 273 20.83 18.90 25.20
N ILE A 274 20.14 19.21 24.10
CA ILE A 274 20.69 19.49 22.76
C ILE A 274 21.13 20.96 22.61
N LEU A 275 20.52 21.89 23.34
CA LEU A 275 20.80 23.32 23.17
C LEU A 275 22.29 23.65 23.40
N GLY A 276 22.94 24.22 22.37
CA GLY A 276 24.36 24.62 22.41
C GLY A 276 25.36 23.47 22.21
N LYS A 277 24.89 22.29 21.79
CA LYS A 277 25.71 21.11 21.48
C LYS A 277 26.14 21.04 20.02
N THR A 278 27.29 20.41 19.74
CA THR A 278 27.70 20.10 18.36
C THR A 278 26.81 19.04 17.72
N LYS A 279 26.79 18.91 16.39
CA LYS A 279 25.98 17.90 15.68
C LYS A 279 26.24 16.49 16.22
N ASP A 280 27.50 16.12 16.43
CA ASP A 280 27.88 14.82 17.00
C ASP A 280 27.32 14.61 18.41
N GLU A 281 27.44 15.61 19.28
CA GLU A 281 26.89 15.55 20.63
C GLU A 281 25.36 15.42 20.62
N GLN A 282 24.68 16.15 19.72
CA GLN A 282 23.23 16.05 19.55
C GLN A 282 22.83 14.64 19.10
N ARG A 283 23.56 14.06 18.13
CA ARG A 283 23.34 12.70 17.66
C ARG A 283 23.51 11.68 18.79
N GLU A 284 24.57 11.78 19.60
CA GLU A 284 24.76 10.89 20.75
C GLU A 284 23.62 10.98 21.77
N ILE A 285 23.08 12.19 21.99
CA ILE A 285 21.93 12.39 22.89
C ILE A 285 20.69 11.70 22.32
N ARG A 286 20.41 11.85 21.02
CA ARG A 286 19.28 11.22 20.33
C ARG A 286 19.38 9.70 20.35
N VAL A 287 20.54 9.13 20.00
CA VAL A 287 20.79 7.67 20.06
C VAL A 287 20.52 7.14 21.46
N ARG A 288 21.04 7.81 22.49
CA ARG A 288 20.79 7.42 23.89
C ARG A 288 19.31 7.52 24.26
N ALA A 289 18.58 8.49 23.74
CA ALA A 289 17.15 8.63 23.99
C ALA A 289 16.36 7.45 23.40
N VAL A 290 16.68 7.04 22.17
CA VAL A 290 16.12 5.83 21.52
C VAL A 290 16.45 4.59 22.34
N ASP A 291 17.72 4.38 22.70
CA ASP A 291 18.15 3.21 23.46
C ASP A 291 17.40 3.07 24.79
N ASN A 292 17.13 4.20 25.45
CA ASN A 292 16.34 4.25 26.67
C ASN A 292 14.88 3.85 26.41
N ALA A 293 14.26 4.36 25.33
CA ALA A 293 12.89 4.03 24.96
C ALA A 293 12.75 2.56 24.55
N VAL A 294 13.67 2.06 23.71
CA VAL A 294 13.76 0.65 23.30
C VAL A 294 13.90 -0.26 24.53
N SER A 295 14.83 0.06 25.44
CA SER A 295 15.02 -0.69 26.68
C SER A 295 13.77 -0.69 27.55
N PHE A 296 13.06 0.44 27.63
CA PHE A 296 11.80 0.56 28.35
C PHE A 296 10.72 -0.35 27.77
N TYR A 297 10.43 -0.27 26.48
CA TYR A 297 9.40 -1.11 25.85
C TYR A 297 9.77 -2.60 25.86
N ARG A 298 11.04 -2.94 25.65
CA ARG A 298 11.51 -4.32 25.81
C ARG A 298 11.29 -4.87 27.21
N SER A 299 11.45 -4.04 28.24
CA SER A 299 11.17 -4.43 29.63
C SER A 299 9.69 -4.73 29.89
N LEU A 300 8.79 -4.16 29.08
CA LEU A 300 7.34 -4.42 29.11
C LEU A 300 6.92 -5.62 28.25
N GLY A 301 7.87 -6.24 27.54
CA GLY A 301 7.65 -7.43 26.71
C GLY A 301 7.39 -7.14 25.23
N PHE A 302 7.50 -5.89 24.78
CA PHE A 302 7.47 -5.56 23.36
C PHE A 302 8.73 -6.06 22.66
N ARG A 303 8.61 -6.51 21.42
CA ARG A 303 9.72 -6.97 20.58
C ARG A 303 9.64 -6.36 19.20
N ARG A 304 10.79 -6.12 18.58
CA ARG A 304 10.85 -5.49 17.25
C ARG A 304 10.17 -6.35 16.19
N ILE A 305 9.44 -5.72 15.26
CA ILE A 305 8.80 -6.39 14.11
C ILE A 305 9.74 -6.29 12.91
N GLY A 306 10.37 -7.40 12.57
CA GLY A 306 11.40 -7.43 11.53
C GLY A 306 12.55 -6.47 11.82
N ALA A 307 13.05 -5.82 10.77
CA ALA A 307 14.06 -4.77 10.84
C ALA A 307 13.47 -3.35 10.87
N SER A 308 12.15 -3.22 11.07
CA SER A 308 11.49 -1.91 11.19
C SER A 308 11.84 -1.18 12.49
N SER A 309 11.46 0.10 12.57
CA SER A 309 11.49 0.87 13.82
C SER A 309 10.43 0.40 14.83
N CYS A 310 9.41 -0.33 14.37
CA CYS A 310 8.22 -0.66 15.13
C CYS A 310 8.39 -1.89 16.03
N PHE A 311 7.72 -1.84 17.18
CA PHE A 311 7.69 -2.91 18.17
C PHE A 311 6.26 -3.41 18.39
N GLY A 312 6.12 -4.73 18.52
CA GLY A 312 4.86 -5.40 18.79
C GLY A 312 4.81 -6.07 20.16
N LEU A 313 3.63 -6.06 20.77
CA LEU A 313 3.27 -6.90 21.92
C LEU A 313 2.05 -7.74 21.54
N ALA A 314 2.26 -9.05 21.39
CA ALA A 314 1.18 -9.98 21.11
C ALA A 314 0.20 -10.08 22.28
N THR A 315 -1.11 -10.11 22.00
CA THR A 315 -2.14 -10.38 23.00
C THR A 315 -2.10 -11.84 23.44
N ASP A 316 -1.85 -12.77 22.51
CA ASP A 316 -1.66 -14.18 22.83
C ASP A 316 -0.42 -14.40 23.71
N ALA A 317 -0.63 -15.10 24.83
CA ALA A 317 0.42 -15.46 25.77
C ALA A 317 1.36 -16.56 25.24
N SER A 318 0.91 -17.37 24.27
CA SER A 318 1.75 -18.40 23.63
C SER A 318 2.57 -17.89 22.45
N HIS A 319 2.41 -16.63 22.06
CA HIS A 319 3.12 -16.07 20.92
C HIS A 319 4.65 -16.17 21.10
N PRO A 320 5.42 -16.64 20.09
CA PRO A 320 6.86 -16.87 20.22
C PRO A 320 7.65 -15.62 20.62
N ALA A 321 7.22 -14.43 20.20
CA ALA A 321 7.82 -13.16 20.61
C ALA A 321 7.93 -12.99 22.14
N ARG A 322 7.00 -13.57 22.93
CA ARG A 322 7.03 -13.47 24.39
C ARG A 322 8.14 -14.28 25.05
N ALA A 323 8.72 -15.25 24.34
CA ALA A 323 9.85 -16.05 24.80
C ALA A 323 11.20 -15.37 24.55
N ILE A 324 11.24 -14.33 23.70
CA ILE A 324 12.47 -13.59 23.39
C ILE A 324 12.87 -12.76 24.59
N LEU A 325 14.12 -12.85 25.02
CA LEU A 325 14.67 -11.99 26.07
C LEU A 325 14.96 -10.58 25.51
N PRO A 326 14.90 -9.51 26.32
CA PRO A 326 15.24 -8.16 25.85
C PRO A 326 16.59 -8.05 25.13
N THR A 327 17.60 -8.80 25.58
CA THR A 327 18.96 -8.82 25.00
C THR A 327 19.11 -9.74 23.79
N GLY A 328 18.10 -10.57 23.50
CA GLY A 328 18.07 -11.46 22.33
C GLY A 328 17.08 -11.01 21.27
N ASP A 329 16.54 -9.81 21.42
CA ASP A 329 15.68 -9.17 20.41
C ASP A 329 16.53 -8.64 19.26
N PHE A 330 15.92 -8.47 18.09
CA PHE A 330 16.65 -8.00 16.90
C PHE A 330 16.88 -6.49 16.96
N ASP A 331 18.09 -6.07 16.57
CA ASP A 331 18.43 -4.67 16.31
C ASP A 331 19.06 -4.59 14.91
N PRO A 332 18.52 -3.74 14.02
CA PRO A 332 19.12 -3.53 12.70
C PRO A 332 20.51 -2.90 12.85
N ALA A 333 21.40 -3.18 11.91
CA ALA A 333 22.70 -2.51 11.89
C ALA A 333 22.50 -1.02 11.60
N VAL A 334 23.26 -0.19 12.31
CA VAL A 334 23.23 1.26 12.15
C VAL A 334 24.33 1.65 11.18
N GLU A 335 24.04 2.54 10.24
CA GLU A 335 25.04 3.15 9.37
C GLU A 335 26.09 3.87 10.22
N GLU A 336 27.35 3.46 10.07
CA GLU A 336 28.47 4.25 10.59
C GLU A 336 28.50 5.57 9.81
N PRO A 337 28.66 6.73 10.48
CA PRO A 337 28.76 8.01 9.77
C PRO A 337 29.85 7.94 8.72
N ASP A 338 29.55 8.43 7.51
CA ASP A 338 30.62 8.85 6.62
C ASP A 338 31.28 10.07 7.27
N VAL A 339 32.59 9.95 7.55
CA VAL A 339 33.39 11.00 8.20
C VAL A 339 34.38 11.61 7.18
N ASP A 340 34.34 11.15 5.93
CA ASP A 340 35.18 11.67 4.86
C ASP A 340 34.47 12.86 4.20
N GLU A 341 34.84 14.08 4.62
CA GLU A 341 34.65 15.27 3.79
C GLU A 341 35.45 15.07 2.48
N GLY A 342 34.81 14.51 1.46
CA GLY A 342 35.41 14.27 0.14
C GLY A 342 35.82 15.59 -0.54
N PRO A 343 36.90 15.61 -1.35
CA PRO A 343 37.35 16.81 -2.02
C PRO A 343 36.40 17.22 -3.17
N GLU A 344 36.12 18.53 -3.23
CA GLU A 344 35.28 19.23 -4.22
C GLU A 344 35.54 18.81 -5.69
N HIS A 345 34.45 18.45 -6.38
CA HIS A 345 34.20 18.41 -7.84
C HIS A 345 35.41 18.46 -8.81
N GLU A 346 35.62 17.38 -9.57
CA GLU A 346 36.26 17.46 -10.90
C GLU A 346 35.23 17.19 -12.02
N SER A 347 35.09 18.19 -12.89
CA SER A 347 34.07 18.35 -13.95
C SER A 347 34.03 17.25 -15.03
N SER A 348 32.81 16.84 -15.36
CA SER A 348 32.42 15.87 -16.40
C SER A 348 32.49 16.43 -17.84
N ALA A 349 33.68 16.73 -18.33
CA ALA A 349 33.84 17.26 -19.68
C ALA A 349 35.05 16.69 -20.45
N ASP A 350 35.06 15.38 -20.76
CA ASP A 350 35.71 14.88 -22.00
C ASP A 350 35.36 13.40 -22.31
N TRP A 351 34.38 13.15 -23.19
CA TRP A 351 34.06 11.78 -23.63
C TRP A 351 33.85 11.64 -25.15
N GLY A 352 34.92 11.85 -25.94
CA GLY A 352 34.98 11.48 -27.37
C GLY A 352 35.20 9.98 -27.64
N VAL A 353 34.69 9.48 -28.78
CA VAL A 353 34.45 8.07 -29.18
C VAL A 353 35.61 7.43 -29.97
N ASP A 354 35.98 6.17 -29.68
CA ASP A 354 36.70 5.27 -30.61
C ASP A 354 36.45 3.78 -30.26
N GLN A 355 36.34 2.91 -31.27
CA GLN A 355 35.81 1.53 -31.23
C GLN A 355 36.80 0.44 -30.79
N ASN A 356 38.07 0.76 -30.55
CA ASN A 356 39.04 -0.16 -29.90
C ASN A 356 38.89 -0.23 -28.35
N ARG A 357 37.79 0.33 -27.82
CA ARG A 357 37.48 0.52 -26.39
C ARG A 357 36.93 -0.68 -25.62
N LYS A 358 36.73 -1.85 -26.23
CA LYS A 358 36.02 -2.96 -25.55
C LYS A 358 36.87 -3.75 -24.55
N SER A 359 38.20 -3.74 -24.66
CA SER A 359 39.06 -4.57 -23.78
C SER A 359 39.60 -3.88 -22.53
N TRP A 360 39.75 -2.55 -22.53
CA TRP A 360 40.30 -1.80 -21.39
C TRP A 360 39.21 -1.15 -20.51
N ARG A 361 37.96 -1.09 -21.00
CA ARG A 361 36.81 -0.56 -20.25
C ARG A 361 36.46 -1.41 -19.03
N LEU A 362 36.63 -2.73 -19.09
CA LEU A 362 36.42 -3.63 -17.95
C LEU A 362 37.44 -3.37 -16.83
N GLU A 363 38.71 -3.16 -17.19
CA GLU A 363 39.76 -2.81 -16.22
C GLU A 363 39.57 -1.42 -15.62
N LEU A 364 39.11 -0.43 -16.41
CA LEU A 364 38.84 0.91 -15.90
C LEU A 364 37.56 0.99 -15.03
N LEU A 365 36.55 0.15 -15.30
CA LEU A 365 35.34 0.05 -14.48
C LEU A 365 35.66 -0.42 -13.07
N LYS A 366 36.66 -1.28 -12.90
CA LYS A 366 37.14 -1.73 -11.58
C LYS A 366 37.69 -0.58 -10.73
N ASP A 367 38.39 0.36 -11.36
CA ASP A 367 39.09 1.44 -10.67
C ASP A 367 38.26 2.72 -10.52
N ARG A 368 37.31 3.01 -11.44
CA ARG A 368 36.51 4.25 -11.44
C ARG A 368 35.05 4.10 -11.03
N LEU A 369 34.42 2.95 -11.29
CA LEU A 369 33.01 2.70 -10.96
C LEU A 369 32.89 1.29 -10.36
N PRO A 370 33.48 1.04 -9.17
CA PRO A 370 33.65 -0.30 -8.62
C PRO A 370 32.32 -1.05 -8.48
N LEU A 371 31.23 -0.34 -8.18
CA LEU A 371 29.87 -0.87 -8.08
C LEU A 371 29.32 -1.37 -9.44
N HIS A 372 29.61 -0.68 -10.54
CA HIS A 372 29.23 -1.11 -11.88
C HIS A 372 30.05 -2.32 -12.35
N HIS A 373 31.34 -2.36 -12.00
CA HIS A 373 32.15 -3.55 -12.24
C HIS A 373 31.63 -4.75 -11.42
N ALA A 374 31.35 -4.56 -10.13
CA ALA A 374 30.85 -5.60 -9.24
C ALA A 374 29.50 -6.16 -9.72
N THR A 375 28.55 -5.30 -10.09
CA THR A 375 27.22 -5.71 -10.59
C THR A 375 27.25 -6.44 -11.94
N ILE A 376 28.30 -6.26 -12.75
CA ILE A 376 28.47 -6.95 -14.04
C ILE A 376 29.28 -8.26 -13.88
N THR A 377 30.15 -8.38 -12.88
CA THR A 377 31.14 -9.46 -12.79
C THR A 377 30.92 -10.44 -11.63
N LEU A 378 30.08 -10.09 -10.66
CA LEU A 378 29.77 -10.93 -9.51
C LEU A 378 28.30 -11.40 -9.59
N PRO A 379 28.00 -12.67 -9.31
CA PRO A 379 26.63 -13.10 -9.08
C PRO A 379 26.07 -12.44 -7.80
N ASP A 380 24.76 -12.24 -7.69
CA ASP A 380 24.11 -11.58 -6.53
C ASP A 380 24.47 -12.19 -5.18
N SER A 381 24.84 -13.48 -5.14
CA SER A 381 25.32 -14.15 -3.93
C SER A 381 26.65 -13.60 -3.39
N ASP A 382 27.41 -12.93 -4.25
CA ASP A 382 28.76 -12.44 -4.00
C ASP A 382 28.81 -10.90 -3.87
N LEU A 383 27.71 -10.20 -4.17
CA LEU A 383 27.54 -8.78 -3.87
C LEU A 383 27.27 -8.61 -2.37
N ALA A 384 28.11 -7.81 -1.71
CA ALA A 384 27.94 -7.51 -0.30
C ALA A 384 26.58 -6.84 -0.08
N ARG A 385 25.79 -7.40 0.85
CA ARG A 385 24.58 -6.74 1.33
C ARG A 385 24.96 -5.44 2.04
N ASN A 386 24.16 -4.39 1.89
CA ASN A 386 24.35 -3.17 2.65
C ASN A 386 24.06 -3.38 4.14
N VAL A 387 24.26 -2.35 4.95
CA VAL A 387 23.97 -2.33 6.40
C VAL A 387 22.53 -2.69 6.74
N LYS A 388 21.56 -2.31 5.90
CA LYS A 388 20.15 -2.70 6.03
C LYS A 388 19.94 -4.18 5.66
N GLY A 389 20.95 -4.82 5.07
CA GLY A 389 20.92 -6.21 4.68
C GLY A 389 20.35 -6.42 3.28
N TYR A 390 20.21 -5.40 2.45
CA TYR A 390 19.76 -5.52 1.06
C TYR A 390 20.93 -5.74 0.10
N THR A 391 20.72 -6.57 -0.92
CA THR A 391 21.54 -6.59 -2.13
C THR A 391 21.27 -5.34 -2.97
N PRO A 392 22.14 -4.97 -3.93
CA PRO A 392 21.91 -3.79 -4.77
C PRO A 392 20.57 -3.79 -5.51
N ILE A 393 20.12 -4.95 -5.99
CA ILE A 393 18.81 -5.07 -6.64
C ILE A 393 17.65 -4.93 -5.64
N GLU A 394 17.76 -5.53 -4.45
CA GLU A 394 16.72 -5.40 -3.42
C GLU A 394 16.61 -3.93 -2.92
N GLU A 395 17.74 -3.22 -2.78
CA GLU A 395 17.73 -1.80 -2.39
C GLU A 395 17.05 -0.95 -3.46
N LEU A 396 17.41 -1.13 -4.74
CA LEU A 396 16.78 -0.42 -5.85
C LEU A 396 15.27 -0.73 -5.91
N GLU A 397 14.88 -1.99 -5.76
CA GLU A 397 13.46 -2.38 -5.78
C GLU A 397 12.70 -1.76 -4.59
N SER A 398 13.31 -1.67 -3.41
CA SER A 398 12.74 -1.00 -2.23
C SER A 398 12.56 0.51 -2.43
N ASP A 399 13.56 1.18 -3.00
CA ASP A 399 13.47 2.61 -3.34
C ASP A 399 12.39 2.86 -4.40
N LEU A 400 12.38 2.07 -5.46
CA LEU A 400 11.38 2.18 -6.52
C LEU A 400 9.97 1.89 -6.02
N GLU A 401 9.78 0.92 -5.12
CA GLU A 401 8.48 0.68 -4.49
C GLU A 401 8.03 1.88 -3.63
N THR A 402 8.96 2.55 -2.95
CA THR A 402 8.70 3.79 -2.21
C THR A 402 8.26 4.90 -3.17
N LYS A 403 9.01 5.16 -4.24
CA LYS A 403 8.67 6.15 -5.28
C LYS A 403 7.39 5.85 -6.04
N ARG A 404 7.06 4.56 -6.21
CA ARG A 404 5.81 4.11 -6.84
C ARG A 404 4.59 4.45 -5.99
N THR A 405 4.72 4.31 -4.68
CA THR A 405 3.57 4.32 -3.76
C THR A 405 3.45 5.59 -2.95
N ARG A 406 4.52 6.38 -2.79
CA ARG A 406 4.58 7.48 -1.83
C ARG A 406 5.17 8.74 -2.43
N ARG A 407 4.74 9.87 -1.87
CA ARG A 407 5.38 11.17 -2.05
C ARG A 407 5.49 11.86 -0.69
N ASN A 408 6.65 12.41 -0.39
CA ASN A 408 6.83 13.23 0.80
C ASN A 408 6.42 14.68 0.48
N HIS A 409 5.72 15.33 1.41
CA HIS A 409 5.38 16.74 1.39
C HIS A 409 5.68 17.34 2.76
N GLY A 410 6.90 17.87 2.92
CA GLY A 410 7.43 18.21 4.24
C GLY A 410 7.43 16.97 5.14
N MET A 411 6.82 17.08 6.31
CA MET A 411 6.70 15.99 7.29
C MET A 411 5.65 14.91 6.96
N MET A 412 4.83 15.12 5.93
CA MET A 412 3.75 14.19 5.58
C MET A 412 4.18 13.24 4.46
N THR A 413 3.84 11.96 4.59
CA THR A 413 4.02 10.95 3.54
C THR A 413 2.67 10.59 2.95
N VAL A 414 2.47 10.88 1.67
CA VAL A 414 1.18 10.72 0.97
C VAL A 414 1.14 9.46 0.12
N ASP A 415 0.07 8.66 0.21
CA ASP A 415 -0.19 7.55 -0.73
C ASP A 415 -0.53 8.07 -2.14
N ILE A 416 0.31 7.73 -3.11
CA ILE A 416 0.16 8.06 -4.53
C ILE A 416 0.04 6.83 -5.44
N SER A 417 -0.20 5.65 -4.87
CA SER A 417 -0.17 4.36 -5.58
C SER A 417 -1.06 4.37 -6.85
N ASP A 418 -2.22 5.03 -6.79
CA ASP A 418 -3.16 5.11 -7.92
C ASP A 418 -2.78 6.16 -8.98
N ASN A 419 -1.80 7.03 -8.69
CA ASN A 419 -1.31 8.08 -9.59
C ASN A 419 0.04 7.71 -10.24
N PHE A 420 0.52 6.49 -10.04
CA PHE A 420 1.79 6.02 -10.57
C PHE A 420 1.79 5.99 -12.11
N SER A 421 2.67 6.74 -12.75
CA SER A 421 2.78 6.84 -14.22
C SER A 421 3.90 5.96 -14.82
N GLY A 422 4.61 5.23 -13.97
CA GLY A 422 5.75 4.39 -14.34
C GLY A 422 7.10 4.98 -13.91
N PHE A 423 8.10 4.12 -13.81
CA PHE A 423 9.47 4.52 -13.50
C PHE A 423 10.14 5.28 -14.64
N ALA A 424 11.09 6.14 -14.28
CA ALA A 424 11.92 6.87 -15.22
C ALA A 424 12.83 5.93 -16.06
N PRO A 425 13.24 6.33 -17.28
CA PRO A 425 14.11 5.51 -18.14
C PRO A 425 15.41 5.06 -17.48
N GLU A 426 15.98 5.87 -16.59
CA GLU A 426 17.21 5.61 -15.84
C GLU A 426 17.00 4.45 -14.88
N ALA A 427 15.91 4.47 -14.11
CA ALA A 427 15.52 3.39 -13.21
C ALA A 427 15.27 2.07 -13.98
N ILE A 428 14.61 2.15 -15.14
CA ILE A 428 14.41 0.98 -16.01
C ILE A 428 15.76 0.41 -16.48
N SER A 429 16.71 1.28 -16.83
CA SER A 429 18.04 0.88 -17.27
C SER A 429 18.83 0.22 -16.14
N CYS A 430 18.76 0.76 -14.92
CA CYS A 430 19.37 0.16 -13.73
C CYS A 430 18.77 -1.21 -13.40
N LEU A 431 17.44 -1.34 -13.41
CA LEU A 431 16.75 -2.62 -13.22
C LEU A 431 17.17 -3.65 -14.27
N ALA A 432 17.24 -3.24 -15.53
CA ALA A 432 17.67 -4.12 -16.61
C ALA A 432 19.11 -4.60 -16.42
N ALA A 433 20.02 -3.69 -16.07
CA ALA A 433 21.42 -4.03 -15.81
C ALA A 433 21.58 -4.98 -14.63
N LEU A 434 20.96 -4.69 -13.49
CA LEU A 434 21.03 -5.51 -12.28
C LEU A 434 20.40 -6.89 -12.46
N ARG A 435 19.33 -6.99 -13.26
CA ARG A 435 18.70 -8.28 -13.62
C ARG A 435 19.40 -8.99 -14.79
N SER A 436 20.54 -8.47 -15.26
CA SER A 436 21.30 -9.01 -16.40
C SER A 436 20.45 -9.17 -17.68
N LEU A 437 19.50 -8.26 -17.90
CA LEU A 437 18.65 -8.25 -19.08
C LEU A 437 19.31 -7.40 -20.19
N GLY A 438 19.72 -8.06 -21.27
CA GLY A 438 20.19 -7.37 -22.49
C GLY A 438 19.06 -7.12 -23.49
N ASN A 439 19.21 -6.09 -24.34
CA ASN A 439 18.32 -5.74 -25.47
C ASN A 439 16.83 -5.97 -25.20
N LEU A 440 16.23 -5.09 -24.42
CA LEU A 440 14.82 -5.18 -24.06
C LEU A 440 13.92 -4.88 -25.27
N SER A 441 12.94 -5.76 -25.52
CA SER A 441 11.79 -5.44 -26.36
C SER A 441 10.91 -4.35 -25.74
N GLN A 442 10.07 -3.69 -26.54
CA GLN A 442 9.16 -2.65 -26.06
C GLN A 442 8.28 -3.11 -24.89
N ILE A 443 7.78 -4.35 -24.94
CA ILE A 443 6.94 -4.91 -23.86
C ILE A 443 7.76 -5.21 -22.60
N GLN A 444 9.03 -5.59 -22.72
CA GLN A 444 9.89 -5.77 -21.53
C GLN A 444 10.19 -4.43 -20.87
N CYS A 445 10.46 -3.37 -21.66
CA CYS A 445 10.58 -2.01 -21.13
C CYS A 445 9.30 -1.57 -20.41
N ALA A 446 8.13 -1.81 -21.00
CA ALA A 446 6.85 -1.46 -20.37
C ALA A 446 6.61 -2.23 -19.06
N ARG A 447 6.97 -3.52 -19.02
CA ARG A 447 6.88 -4.34 -17.80
C ARG A 447 7.79 -3.83 -16.69
N LEU A 448 9.04 -3.45 -17.01
CA LEU A 448 9.93 -2.83 -16.03
C LEU A 448 9.39 -1.47 -15.58
N LYS A 449 8.96 -0.62 -16.53
CA LYS A 449 8.37 0.70 -16.27
C LYS A 449 7.25 0.63 -15.23
N PHE A 450 6.37 -0.36 -15.33
CA PHE A 450 5.20 -0.50 -14.47
C PHE A 450 5.39 -1.51 -13.33
N GLY A 451 6.62 -1.90 -13.01
CA GLY A 451 6.92 -2.76 -11.85
C GLY A 451 6.34 -4.19 -11.95
N CYS A 452 6.14 -4.71 -13.16
CA CYS A 452 5.67 -6.07 -13.37
C CYS A 452 6.68 -7.09 -12.84
N THR A 453 6.24 -7.97 -11.94
CA THR A 453 7.05 -9.06 -11.37
C THR A 453 6.75 -10.41 -11.99
N CYS A 454 5.55 -10.62 -12.55
CA CYS A 454 5.19 -11.88 -13.20
C CYS A 454 5.78 -12.07 -14.61
N GLY A 455 6.31 -11.00 -15.21
CA GLY A 455 6.79 -10.99 -16.59
C GLY A 455 5.70 -11.17 -17.66
N LEU A 456 4.41 -11.14 -17.29
CA LEU A 456 3.28 -11.45 -18.18
C LEU A 456 2.20 -10.37 -18.23
N CYS A 457 2.37 -9.23 -17.55
CA CYS A 457 1.41 -8.12 -17.65
C CYS A 457 1.19 -7.68 -19.11
N ILE A 458 -0.08 -7.44 -19.45
CA ILE A 458 -0.55 -6.87 -20.71
C ILE A 458 -0.20 -5.38 -20.71
N ASP A 459 0.45 -4.91 -21.78
CA ASP A 459 1.02 -3.55 -21.91
C ASP A 459 1.91 -3.11 -20.73
N GLY A 460 2.44 -4.08 -19.98
CA GLY A 460 3.31 -3.86 -18.83
C GLY A 460 2.59 -3.62 -17.50
N PHE A 461 1.33 -3.18 -17.49
CA PHE A 461 0.64 -2.79 -16.26
C PHE A 461 -0.46 -3.78 -15.82
N LEU A 462 -1.27 -4.31 -16.75
CA LEU A 462 -2.44 -5.13 -16.39
C LEU A 462 -2.02 -6.57 -16.14
N SER A 463 -2.08 -7.02 -14.88
CA SER A 463 -1.64 -8.39 -14.52
C SER A 463 -2.57 -9.47 -15.05
N PRO A 464 -2.08 -10.73 -15.20
CA PRO A 464 -2.93 -11.85 -15.61
C PRO A 464 -4.12 -12.08 -14.67
N ARG A 465 -3.92 -11.98 -13.35
CA ARG A 465 -5.00 -12.17 -12.35
C ARG A 465 -6.04 -11.06 -12.41
N MET A 466 -5.60 -9.80 -12.48
CA MET A 466 -6.52 -8.67 -12.63
C MET A 466 -7.27 -8.73 -13.97
N SER A 467 -6.59 -9.06 -15.07
CA SER A 467 -7.21 -9.24 -16.38
C SER A 467 -8.29 -10.32 -16.35
N PHE A 468 -8.03 -11.45 -15.69
CA PHE A 468 -9.00 -12.51 -15.50
C PHE A 468 -10.20 -12.08 -14.65
N ALA A 469 -9.96 -11.35 -13.56
CA ALA A 469 -11.02 -10.82 -12.71
C ALA A 469 -11.94 -9.84 -13.46
N LEU A 470 -11.36 -8.91 -14.21
CA LEU A 470 -12.09 -7.98 -15.08
C LEU A 470 -12.87 -8.73 -16.16
N LEU A 471 -12.29 -9.77 -16.77
CA LEU A 471 -12.97 -10.59 -17.78
C LEU A 471 -14.21 -11.27 -17.20
N CYS A 472 -14.05 -11.94 -16.05
CA CYS A 472 -15.17 -12.57 -15.35
C CYS A 472 -16.26 -11.53 -15.04
N ARG A 473 -15.86 -10.35 -14.54
CA ARG A 473 -16.81 -9.31 -14.17
C ARG A 473 -17.55 -8.75 -15.40
N ALA A 474 -16.85 -8.58 -16.52
CA ALA A 474 -17.45 -8.14 -17.78
C ALA A 474 -18.49 -9.15 -18.29
N GLU A 475 -18.15 -10.44 -18.31
CA GLU A 475 -19.05 -11.51 -18.76
C GLU A 475 -20.29 -11.64 -17.86
N ILE A 476 -20.09 -11.70 -16.54
CA ILE A 476 -21.20 -11.83 -15.57
C ILE A 476 -22.13 -10.62 -15.65
N THR A 477 -21.57 -9.40 -15.73
CA THR A 477 -22.38 -8.18 -15.78
C THR A 477 -23.15 -8.09 -17.10
N HIS A 478 -22.52 -8.45 -18.23
CA HIS A 478 -23.20 -8.53 -19.51
C HIS A 478 -24.40 -9.48 -19.44
N ASP A 479 -24.21 -10.70 -18.94
CA ASP A 479 -25.28 -11.71 -18.90
C ASP A 479 -26.42 -11.25 -17.98
N MET A 480 -26.09 -10.72 -16.80
CA MET A 480 -27.06 -10.18 -15.84
C MET A 480 -27.88 -9.01 -16.42
N LEU A 481 -27.25 -8.04 -17.10
CA LEU A 481 -27.97 -6.90 -17.68
C LEU A 481 -28.88 -7.30 -18.84
N ASN A 482 -28.66 -8.48 -19.42
CA ASN A 482 -29.51 -9.02 -20.48
C ASN A 482 -30.68 -9.87 -19.95
N GLU A 483 -30.65 -10.27 -18.68
CA GLU A 483 -31.80 -10.88 -18.02
C GLU A 483 -32.93 -9.85 -17.91
N ASP A 484 -34.14 -10.23 -18.33
CA ASP A 484 -35.34 -9.39 -18.27
C ASP A 484 -35.21 -7.97 -18.89
N VAL A 485 -34.31 -7.80 -19.87
CA VAL A 485 -34.03 -6.52 -20.56
C VAL A 485 -35.25 -5.89 -21.23
N GLU A 486 -36.41 -6.54 -21.29
CA GLU A 486 -37.66 -6.03 -21.85
C GLU A 486 -38.35 -5.01 -20.91
N ASP A 487 -38.35 -5.24 -19.60
CA ASP A 487 -39.04 -4.39 -18.61
C ASP A 487 -38.11 -3.30 -18.09
N GLY A 488 -38.20 -2.10 -18.69
CA GLY A 488 -37.28 -1.01 -18.38
C GLY A 488 -37.39 -0.44 -16.97
N GLU A 489 -38.59 -0.38 -16.38
CA GLU A 489 -38.75 0.16 -15.03
C GLU A 489 -38.13 -0.79 -14.00
N THR A 490 -38.47 -2.08 -14.10
CA THR A 490 -37.90 -3.12 -13.24
C THR A 490 -36.39 -3.24 -13.44
N TRP A 491 -35.92 -3.18 -14.68
CA TRP A 491 -34.48 -3.23 -15.01
C TRP A 491 -33.70 -2.10 -14.35
N CYS A 492 -34.19 -0.85 -14.44
CA CYS A 492 -33.53 0.29 -13.78
C CYS A 492 -33.50 0.11 -12.26
N MET A 493 -34.58 -0.40 -11.66
CA MET A 493 -34.63 -0.67 -10.23
C MET A 493 -33.67 -1.78 -9.80
N MET A 494 -33.47 -2.80 -10.63
CA MET A 494 -32.61 -3.94 -10.33
C MET A 494 -31.12 -3.66 -10.52
N HIS A 495 -30.77 -2.66 -11.34
CA HIS A 495 -29.40 -2.36 -11.75
C HIS A 495 -28.99 -0.92 -11.45
N ASP A 496 -29.61 -0.30 -10.44
CA ASP A 496 -29.38 1.10 -10.04
C ASP A 496 -27.90 1.36 -9.71
N ASP A 497 -27.26 0.42 -9.02
CA ASP A 497 -25.82 0.41 -8.71
C ASP A 497 -24.97 0.40 -9.98
N LEU A 498 -25.38 -0.37 -10.99
CA LEU A 498 -24.67 -0.53 -12.26
C LEU A 498 -24.91 0.60 -13.26
N ILE A 499 -25.77 1.58 -12.95
CA ILE A 499 -25.98 2.74 -13.83
C ILE A 499 -25.56 4.05 -13.18
N THR A 500 -25.04 4.02 -11.95
CA THR A 500 -24.68 5.22 -11.16
C THR A 500 -23.73 6.15 -11.91
N HIS A 501 -22.77 5.60 -12.67
CA HIS A 501 -21.79 6.38 -13.45
C HIS A 501 -22.27 6.82 -14.84
N VAL A 502 -23.46 6.39 -15.25
CA VAL A 502 -24.05 6.77 -16.54
C VAL A 502 -24.68 8.16 -16.42
N ALA A 503 -24.58 8.99 -17.46
CA ALA A 503 -25.16 10.34 -17.42
C ALA A 503 -26.68 10.32 -17.11
N PRO A 504 -27.20 11.21 -16.24
CA PRO A 504 -28.60 11.15 -15.77
C PRO A 504 -29.67 11.25 -16.87
N ASP A 505 -29.37 11.87 -18.00
CA ASP A 505 -30.24 11.90 -19.17
C ASP A 505 -30.28 10.55 -19.92
N ILE A 506 -29.15 9.83 -19.97
CA ILE A 506 -29.08 8.48 -20.52
C ILE A 506 -29.77 7.48 -19.57
N GLN A 507 -29.57 7.61 -18.26
CA GLN A 507 -30.26 6.76 -17.26
C GLN A 507 -31.79 6.82 -17.41
N ARG A 508 -32.36 8.02 -17.59
CA ARG A 508 -33.80 8.19 -17.84
C ARG A 508 -34.29 7.48 -19.10
N ASN A 509 -33.42 7.34 -20.11
CA ASN A 509 -33.76 6.62 -21.33
C ASN A 509 -33.76 5.09 -21.13
N PHE A 510 -33.04 4.55 -20.14
CA PHE A 510 -33.07 3.12 -19.84
C PHE A 510 -34.46 2.63 -19.45
N ALA A 511 -35.30 3.44 -18.80
CA ALA A 511 -36.67 3.02 -18.46
C ALA A 511 -37.56 2.78 -19.69
N THR A 512 -37.30 3.48 -20.79
CA THR A 512 -38.20 3.51 -21.96
C THR A 512 -37.60 2.90 -23.23
N ASN A 513 -36.28 2.70 -23.28
CA ASN A 513 -35.58 2.29 -24.50
C ASN A 513 -34.77 1.00 -24.30
N LYS A 514 -35.32 -0.11 -24.78
CA LYS A 514 -34.64 -1.41 -24.79
C LYS A 514 -33.29 -1.38 -25.52
N SER A 515 -33.20 -0.67 -26.64
CA SER A 515 -31.96 -0.60 -27.41
C SER A 515 -30.83 0.07 -26.63
N TYR A 516 -31.15 0.96 -25.69
CA TYR A 516 -30.13 1.57 -24.83
C TYR A 516 -29.64 0.60 -23.78
N ARG A 517 -30.55 -0.12 -23.11
CA ARG A 517 -30.19 -1.15 -22.14
C ARG A 517 -29.31 -2.21 -22.77
N GLN A 518 -29.70 -2.68 -23.96
CA GLN A 518 -28.91 -3.64 -24.74
C GLN A 518 -27.55 -3.06 -25.18
N GLY A 519 -27.52 -1.82 -25.67
CA GLY A 519 -26.27 -1.18 -26.08
C GLY A 519 -25.31 -0.97 -24.91
N PHE A 520 -25.82 -0.63 -23.74
CA PHE A 520 -25.06 -0.51 -22.50
C PHE A 520 -24.50 -1.87 -22.05
N ALA A 521 -25.33 -2.92 -22.01
CA ALA A 521 -24.89 -4.28 -21.72
C ALA A 521 -23.81 -4.76 -22.69
N ASN A 522 -23.98 -4.49 -23.99
CA ASN A 522 -23.05 -4.91 -25.04
C ASN A 522 -21.64 -4.30 -24.89
N ILE A 523 -21.48 -3.12 -24.27
CA ILE A 523 -20.13 -2.58 -24.02
C ILE A 523 -19.35 -3.48 -23.06
N PHE A 524 -19.99 -4.09 -22.05
CA PHE A 524 -19.33 -5.10 -21.20
C PHE A 524 -18.87 -6.31 -22.03
N HIS A 525 -19.67 -6.74 -23.02
CA HIS A 525 -19.25 -7.79 -23.95
C HIS A 525 -18.04 -7.39 -24.78
N HIS A 526 -18.01 -6.16 -25.31
CA HIS A 526 -16.86 -5.65 -26.09
C HIS A 526 -15.60 -5.50 -25.22
N ALA A 527 -15.74 -5.10 -23.95
CA ALA A 527 -14.65 -5.12 -22.98
C ALA A 527 -14.13 -6.54 -22.71
N ALA A 528 -15.03 -7.52 -22.53
CA ALA A 528 -14.66 -8.93 -22.39
C ALA A 528 -13.91 -9.44 -23.64
N THR A 529 -14.39 -9.11 -24.84
CA THR A 529 -13.72 -9.49 -26.09
C THR A 529 -12.34 -8.85 -26.22
N THR A 530 -12.19 -7.59 -25.81
CA THR A 530 -10.89 -6.90 -25.75
C THR A 530 -9.91 -7.66 -24.86
N LEU A 531 -10.34 -8.06 -23.66
CA LEU A 531 -9.55 -8.83 -22.70
C LEU A 531 -9.18 -10.22 -23.23
N ARG A 532 -10.12 -10.93 -23.86
CA ARG A 532 -9.86 -12.24 -24.50
C ARG A 532 -8.83 -12.14 -25.63
N ASN A 533 -8.78 -10.99 -26.31
CA ASN A 533 -7.77 -10.68 -27.33
C ASN A 533 -6.43 -10.24 -26.74
N ASN A 534 -6.23 -10.41 -25.43
CA ASN A 534 -5.01 -10.06 -24.70
C ASN A 534 -4.62 -8.58 -24.86
N ARG A 535 -5.63 -7.70 -24.87
CA ARG A 535 -5.49 -6.25 -24.89
C ARG A 535 -6.08 -5.66 -23.61
N PRO A 536 -5.53 -4.57 -23.06
CA PRO A 536 -6.13 -3.92 -21.92
C PRO A 536 -7.46 -3.26 -22.33
N PRO A 537 -8.47 -3.21 -21.46
CA PRO A 537 -9.77 -2.62 -21.75
C PRO A 537 -9.70 -1.09 -21.63
N THR A 538 -8.83 -0.46 -22.42
CA THR A 538 -8.77 1.00 -22.54
C THR A 538 -10.01 1.50 -23.26
N ILE A 539 -10.40 2.76 -23.01
CA ILE A 539 -11.54 3.39 -23.73
C ILE A 539 -11.37 3.22 -25.26
N LEU A 540 -10.15 3.44 -25.77
CA LEU A 540 -9.84 3.31 -27.19
C LEU A 540 -9.97 1.87 -27.70
N ASN A 541 -9.43 0.89 -26.98
CA ASN A 541 -9.49 -0.51 -27.42
C ASN A 541 -10.93 -1.02 -27.46
N VAL A 542 -11.75 -0.66 -26.46
CA VAL A 542 -13.17 -1.03 -26.42
C VAL A 542 -13.95 -0.32 -27.50
N LEU A 543 -13.69 0.96 -27.77
CA LEU A 543 -14.31 1.67 -28.90
C LEU A 543 -13.98 1.03 -30.25
N ASN A 544 -12.72 0.66 -30.46
CA ASN A 544 -12.30 -0.02 -31.69
C ASN A 544 -13.02 -1.37 -31.83
N GLU A 545 -13.09 -2.17 -30.76
CA GLU A 545 -13.83 -3.44 -30.76
C GLU A 545 -15.33 -3.23 -31.07
N CYS A 546 -15.96 -2.21 -30.47
CA CYS A 546 -17.34 -1.84 -30.76
C CYS A 546 -17.57 -1.46 -32.23
N MET A 547 -16.61 -0.78 -32.86
CA MET A 547 -16.70 -0.28 -34.24
C MET A 547 -16.43 -1.37 -35.28
N ASP A 548 -15.53 -2.29 -34.96
CA ASP A 548 -15.18 -3.44 -35.80
C ASP A 548 -16.24 -4.55 -35.70
N ALA A 549 -17.01 -4.58 -34.61
CA ALA A 549 -18.10 -5.51 -34.42
C ALA A 549 -19.19 -5.34 -35.50
N SER A 550 -19.47 -6.43 -36.22
CA SER A 550 -20.62 -6.53 -37.12
C SER A 550 -21.93 -6.80 -36.36
N GLU A 551 -22.19 -6.01 -35.32
CA GLU A 551 -23.34 -6.17 -34.43
C GLU A 551 -24.66 -5.87 -35.14
N TRP A 552 -25.61 -6.81 -35.08
CA TRP A 552 -26.95 -6.64 -35.62
C TRP A 552 -28.03 -7.19 -34.65
N PRO A 553 -29.02 -6.38 -34.25
CA PRO A 553 -29.16 -4.94 -34.53
C PRO A 553 -28.05 -4.11 -33.85
N PRO A 554 -27.72 -2.90 -34.36
CA PRO A 554 -26.55 -2.14 -33.90
C PRO A 554 -26.85 -1.37 -32.60
N HIS A 555 -27.15 -2.08 -31.52
CA HIS A 555 -27.57 -1.49 -30.24
C HIS A 555 -26.44 -0.69 -29.59
N THR A 556 -25.21 -1.18 -29.60
CA THR A 556 -24.03 -0.46 -29.07
C THR A 556 -23.81 0.85 -29.80
N LYS A 557 -23.79 0.82 -31.14
CA LYS A 557 -23.63 2.03 -31.96
C LYS A 557 -24.73 3.06 -31.69
N ASN A 558 -25.98 2.60 -31.53
CA ASN A 558 -27.11 3.45 -31.20
C ASN A 558 -27.00 4.12 -29.82
N PHE A 559 -26.41 3.43 -28.85
CA PHE A 559 -26.15 3.95 -27.51
C PHE A 559 -25.03 4.99 -27.54
N LEU A 560 -23.89 4.68 -28.17
CA LEU A 560 -22.74 5.59 -28.31
C LEU A 560 -23.11 6.88 -29.05
N GLN A 561 -23.81 6.78 -30.19
CA GLN A 561 -24.22 7.95 -30.99
C GLN A 561 -25.15 8.92 -30.26
N ARG A 562 -25.73 8.50 -29.14
CA ARG A 562 -26.69 9.31 -28.37
C ARG A 562 -26.19 9.69 -27.00
N GLY A 563 -24.86 9.68 -26.79
CA GLY A 563 -24.21 10.17 -25.57
C GLY A 563 -23.87 9.07 -24.55
N GLY A 564 -24.01 7.80 -24.91
CA GLY A 564 -23.48 6.71 -24.10
C GLY A 564 -21.95 6.64 -24.21
N GLU A 565 -21.28 6.40 -23.09
CA GLU A 565 -19.81 6.42 -23.03
C GLU A 565 -19.24 5.12 -22.45
N PRO A 566 -18.24 4.49 -23.09
CA PRO A 566 -17.58 3.31 -22.56
C PRO A 566 -16.88 3.54 -21.22
N GLU A 567 -16.48 4.79 -20.92
CA GLU A 567 -15.84 5.13 -19.65
C GLU A 567 -16.72 4.74 -18.45
N SER A 568 -18.02 5.03 -18.49
CA SER A 568 -18.96 4.65 -17.42
C SER A 568 -18.96 3.15 -17.17
N VAL A 569 -18.99 2.34 -18.23
CA VAL A 569 -18.99 0.86 -18.18
C VAL A 569 -17.67 0.33 -17.62
N LEU A 570 -16.55 0.86 -18.09
CA LEU A 570 -15.24 0.46 -17.60
C LEU A 570 -15.06 0.85 -16.13
N ARG A 571 -15.53 2.03 -15.71
CA ARG A 571 -15.49 2.46 -14.31
C ARG A 571 -16.25 1.50 -13.41
N ILE A 572 -17.50 1.17 -13.79
CA ILE A 572 -18.31 0.17 -13.09
C ILE A 572 -17.56 -1.16 -13.01
N MET A 573 -16.99 -1.63 -14.13
CA MET A 573 -16.26 -2.89 -14.19
C MET A 573 -15.06 -2.91 -13.22
N PHE A 574 -14.26 -1.85 -13.17
CA PHE A 574 -13.10 -1.76 -12.26
C PHE A 574 -13.51 -1.64 -10.80
N GLU A 575 -14.45 -0.77 -10.46
CA GLU A 575 -14.94 -0.61 -9.08
C GLU A 575 -15.53 -1.91 -8.54
N ASN A 576 -16.39 -2.55 -9.33
CA ASN A 576 -17.00 -3.80 -8.97
C ASN A 576 -16.01 -4.97 -8.89
N THR A 577 -14.92 -4.94 -9.66
CA THR A 577 -13.86 -5.96 -9.56
C THR A 577 -13.02 -5.72 -8.31
N LYS A 578 -12.69 -4.46 -7.99
CA LYS A 578 -12.01 -4.07 -6.75
C LYS A 578 -12.84 -4.47 -5.52
N ASP A 579 -14.15 -4.21 -5.52
CA ASP A 579 -15.03 -4.54 -4.40
C ASP A 579 -15.14 -6.05 -4.14
N GLN A 580 -14.81 -6.90 -5.12
CA GLN A 580 -14.78 -8.36 -4.98
C GLN A 580 -13.38 -8.96 -4.77
N ASP A 581 -12.36 -8.12 -4.79
CA ASP A 581 -10.98 -8.51 -4.62
C ASP A 581 -10.72 -9.04 -3.19
N GLU A 582 -9.76 -9.94 -3.03
CA GLU A 582 -9.44 -10.51 -1.71
C GLU A 582 -8.75 -9.55 -0.75
N TRP A 583 -8.10 -8.49 -1.25
CA TRP A 583 -7.37 -7.52 -0.42
C TRP A 583 -8.12 -6.19 -0.35
N ALA A 584 -8.61 -5.71 -1.49
CA ALA A 584 -9.32 -4.45 -1.61
C ALA A 584 -10.83 -4.56 -1.36
N GLY A 585 -11.39 -5.77 -1.31
CA GLY A 585 -12.83 -6.00 -1.30
C GLY A 585 -13.29 -7.12 -0.35
N ASP A 586 -14.39 -7.77 -0.72
CA ASP A 586 -15.03 -8.83 0.06
C ASP A 586 -14.46 -10.24 -0.18
N GLY A 587 -13.56 -10.40 -1.17
CA GLY A 587 -12.96 -11.68 -1.53
C GLY A 587 -13.85 -12.66 -2.30
N MET A 588 -15.07 -12.27 -2.69
CA MET A 588 -16.00 -13.13 -3.44
C MET A 588 -15.40 -13.67 -4.73
N HIS A 589 -14.52 -12.91 -5.40
CA HIS A 589 -13.87 -13.39 -6.62
C HIS A 589 -12.99 -14.62 -6.33
N MET A 590 -12.22 -14.59 -5.24
CA MET A 590 -11.39 -15.71 -4.81
C MET A 590 -12.22 -16.90 -4.34
N GLU A 591 -13.34 -16.68 -3.65
CA GLU A 591 -14.24 -17.77 -3.23
C GLU A 591 -14.81 -18.57 -4.41
N VAL A 592 -15.09 -17.89 -5.53
CA VAL A 592 -15.71 -18.50 -6.72
C VAL A 592 -14.68 -19.08 -7.69
N PHE A 593 -13.53 -18.42 -7.87
CA PHE A 593 -12.56 -18.72 -8.93
C PHE A 593 -11.17 -19.13 -8.42
N GLU A 594 -11.06 -19.62 -7.18
CA GLU A 594 -9.79 -19.96 -6.52
C GLU A 594 -8.82 -20.76 -7.40
N ASP A 595 -9.28 -21.84 -8.02
CA ASP A 595 -8.44 -22.74 -8.82
C ASP A 595 -7.88 -22.04 -10.06
N GLN A 596 -8.69 -21.21 -10.72
CA GLN A 596 -8.30 -20.47 -11.92
C GLN A 596 -7.32 -19.35 -11.56
N VAL A 597 -7.58 -18.62 -10.46
CA VAL A 597 -6.68 -17.54 -10.02
C VAL A 597 -5.33 -18.11 -9.58
N LYS A 598 -5.31 -19.22 -8.84
CA LYS A 598 -4.07 -19.89 -8.42
C LYS A 598 -3.27 -20.48 -9.60
N ALA A 599 -3.91 -20.77 -10.73
CA ALA A 599 -3.22 -21.18 -11.94
C ALA A 599 -2.50 -20.03 -12.65
N LEU A 600 -2.81 -18.78 -12.31
CA LEU A 600 -2.18 -17.58 -12.85
C LEU A 600 -1.04 -17.10 -11.93
N PRO A 601 0.05 -16.55 -12.52
CA PRO A 601 1.20 -16.08 -11.75
C PRO A 601 0.84 -14.89 -10.88
N GLU A 602 1.46 -14.80 -9.71
CA GLU A 602 1.40 -13.63 -8.84
C GLU A 602 2.18 -12.46 -9.44
N CYS A 603 1.62 -11.26 -9.31
CA CYS A 603 2.24 -10.03 -9.76
C CYS A 603 2.05 -8.91 -8.74
N ARG A 604 3.05 -8.03 -8.63
CA ARG A 604 2.93 -6.78 -7.86
C ARG A 604 1.71 -5.95 -8.30
N ASN A 605 1.30 -6.05 -9.56
CA ASN A 605 0.18 -5.29 -10.11
C ASN A 605 -1.19 -5.95 -9.89
N ASP A 606 -1.31 -7.08 -9.19
CA ASP A 606 -2.57 -7.85 -9.09
C ASP A 606 -3.73 -7.10 -8.45
N HIS A 607 -3.44 -6.22 -7.49
CA HIS A 607 -4.47 -5.52 -6.71
C HIS A 607 -4.48 -4.00 -6.98
N GLU A 608 -3.64 -3.51 -7.90
CA GLU A 608 -3.44 -2.08 -8.17
C GLU A 608 -4.52 -1.51 -9.12
N PHE A 609 -5.79 -1.62 -8.73
CA PHE A 609 -6.95 -1.28 -9.58
C PHE A 609 -7.01 0.19 -9.97
N GLY A 610 -6.71 1.11 -9.05
CA GLY A 610 -6.75 2.55 -9.34
C GLY A 610 -5.70 2.94 -10.37
N PHE A 611 -4.47 2.46 -10.19
CA PHE A 611 -3.39 2.57 -11.18
C PHE A 611 -3.79 1.98 -12.55
N ALA A 612 -4.29 0.75 -12.58
CA ALA A 612 -4.66 0.09 -13.83
C ALA A 612 -5.84 0.77 -14.54
N ALA A 613 -6.81 1.30 -13.78
CA ALA A 613 -7.92 2.06 -14.32
C ALA A 613 -7.45 3.41 -14.91
N LEU A 614 -6.55 4.10 -14.22
CA LEU A 614 -5.93 5.32 -14.75
C LEU A 614 -5.20 5.04 -16.07
N ALA A 615 -4.42 3.96 -16.13
CA ALA A 615 -3.75 3.52 -17.35
C ALA A 615 -4.74 3.13 -18.48
N CYS A 616 -5.97 2.75 -18.14
CA CYS A 616 -7.06 2.49 -19.10
C CYS A 616 -7.84 3.73 -19.53
N GLY A 617 -7.50 4.91 -18.99
CA GLY A 617 -8.14 6.20 -19.32
C GLY A 617 -9.28 6.60 -18.38
N MET A 618 -9.39 5.98 -17.20
CA MET A 618 -10.41 6.34 -16.19
C MET A 618 -9.78 7.10 -15.04
N PRO A 619 -9.97 8.44 -14.95
CA PRO A 619 -9.39 9.21 -13.87
C PRO A 619 -10.13 8.95 -12.55
N LYS A 620 -9.39 8.65 -11.47
CA LYS A 620 -9.87 8.56 -10.07
C LYS A 620 -11.00 7.54 -9.84
N LEU A 621 -10.64 6.32 -9.41
CA LEU A 621 -11.58 5.37 -8.77
C LEU A 621 -11.85 5.78 -7.31
N THR A 622 -12.27 7.02 -7.06
CA THR A 622 -12.73 7.38 -5.71
C THR A 622 -14.21 7.02 -5.61
N ARG A 623 -14.59 6.23 -4.60
CA ARG A 623 -15.98 6.24 -4.13
C ARG A 623 -16.32 7.71 -3.85
N LEU A 624 -17.26 8.25 -4.60
CA LEU A 624 -18.04 9.39 -4.13
C LEU A 624 -18.90 8.83 -3.00
N TYR A 625 -18.34 8.71 -1.79
CA TYR A 625 -19.15 8.48 -0.62
C TYR A 625 -20.07 9.71 -0.47
N GLY A 626 -21.37 9.46 -0.59
CA GLY A 626 -22.45 10.35 -0.18
C GLY A 626 -23.24 9.70 0.94
#